data_AF-A0AAI9X6Q8-F1
#
_entry.id   AF-A0AAI9X6Q8-F1
#
_cell.length_a   1.000
_cell.length_b   1.000
_cell.length_c   1.000
_cell.angle_alpha   90.00
_cell.angle_beta   90.00
_cell.angle_gamma   90.00
#
_symmetry.space_group_name_H-M   'P 1'
#
loop_
_entity.id
_entity.type
_entity.pdbx_description
1 polymer ?
#
loop_
_entity_poly.entity_id
_entity_poly.type
_entity_poly.pdbx_seq_one_letter_code
_entity_poly.pdbx_strand_id
1 'polypeptide(L)'
;MMLGDVNREDNILMMVSVFHEDFGKFHFVLEPTTVQNRYRLKKFPTRSQFVVYPTDEFITLTSNDPRFGVANPEFLALHATIGNILHASGRAKLIEKLLGDFEDADPILAKDGSTDVSNLLSVS
;
A
#
# COMPACT_ATOMS: atom_id res chain seq x y z
N MET A 1 17.42 15.24 9.37
CA MET A 1 16.28 14.41 8.93
C MET A 1 15.03 15.24 9.16
N MET A 2 14.44 15.84 8.13
CA MET A 2 13.16 16.55 8.28
C MET A 2 12.07 15.49 8.43
N LEU A 3 11.39 15.48 9.59
CA LEU A 3 10.16 14.69 9.74
C LEU A 3 9.13 15.24 8.76
N GLY A 4 8.64 14.41 7.84
CA GLY A 4 7.46 14.71 7.01
C GLY A 4 7.68 14.82 5.50
N ASP A 5 8.91 14.72 4.99
CA ASP A 5 9.12 14.66 3.54
C ASP A 5 8.90 13.24 3.02
N VAL A 6 7.69 12.97 2.55
CA VAL A 6 7.26 11.68 1.99
C VAL A 6 7.52 11.56 0.49
N ASN A 7 7.76 12.67 -0.21
CA ASN A 7 7.94 12.71 -1.66
C ASN A 7 9.42 12.56 -2.03
N ARG A 8 9.96 11.37 -1.73
CA ARG A 8 11.37 11.05 -1.94
C ARG A 8 11.54 9.91 -2.91
N GLU A 9 12.63 9.95 -3.68
CA GLU A 9 12.99 8.88 -4.62
C GLU A 9 13.13 7.51 -3.96
N ASP A 10 13.62 7.46 -2.72
CA ASP A 10 13.76 6.25 -1.93
C ASP A 10 12.46 5.83 -1.23
N ASN A 11 11.36 6.57 -1.43
CA ASN A 11 9.99 6.21 -1.05
C ASN A 11 9.10 5.91 -2.28
N ILE A 12 9.70 5.45 -3.38
CA ILE A 12 8.99 5.08 -4.60
C ILE A 12 9.32 3.63 -4.95
N LEU A 13 8.29 2.88 -5.36
CA LEU A 13 8.43 1.52 -5.88
C LEU A 13 7.71 1.41 -7.22
N MET A 14 8.42 0.98 -8.26
CA MET A 14 7.79 0.67 -9.54
C MET A 14 7.17 -0.73 -9.50
N MET A 15 5.92 -0.84 -9.93
CA MET A 15 5.16 -2.07 -9.87
C MET A 15 4.16 -2.14 -11.02
N VAL A 16 3.85 -3.35 -11.50
CA VAL A 16 2.78 -3.54 -12.49
C VAL A 16 1.43 -3.21 -11.87
N SER A 17 0.53 -2.64 -12.67
CA SER A 17 -0.74 -2.06 -12.23
C SER A 17 -1.56 -2.93 -11.26
N VAL A 18 -1.66 -4.24 -11.54
CA VAL A 18 -2.44 -5.17 -10.71
C VAL A 18 -1.88 -5.32 -9.30
N PHE A 19 -0.55 -5.33 -9.15
CA PHE A 19 0.09 -5.41 -7.84
C PHE A 19 0.19 -4.02 -7.19
N HIS A 20 0.20 -2.94 -7.97
CA HIS A 20 0.15 -1.58 -7.46
C HIS A 20 -1.11 -1.32 -6.63
N GLU A 21 -2.27 -1.68 -7.19
CA GLU A 21 -3.55 -1.56 -6.50
C GLU A 21 -3.60 -2.44 -5.23
N ASP A 22 -3.22 -3.71 -5.35
CA ASP A 22 -3.22 -4.65 -4.23
C ASP A 22 -2.24 -4.24 -3.11
N PHE A 23 -1.12 -3.61 -3.45
CA PHE A 23 -0.16 -3.09 -2.48
C PHE A 23 -0.70 -1.84 -1.76
N GLY A 24 -1.31 -0.91 -2.50
CA GLY A 24 -1.93 0.29 -1.93
C GLY A 24 -3.09 -0.04 -0.98
N LYS A 25 -3.88 -1.06 -1.31
CA LYS A 25 -5.00 -1.56 -0.49
C LYS A 25 -4.60 -2.51 0.63
N PHE A 26 -3.30 -2.74 0.84
CA PHE A 26 -2.77 -3.67 1.84
C PHE A 26 -3.30 -5.11 1.68
N HIS A 27 -3.60 -5.57 0.46
CA HIS A 27 -3.90 -6.98 0.21
C HIS A 27 -2.66 -7.87 0.39
N PHE A 28 -1.47 -7.28 0.22
CA PHE A 28 -0.20 -7.87 0.63
C PHE A 28 0.77 -6.77 1.11
N VAL A 29 1.81 -7.18 1.83
CA VAL A 29 2.88 -6.31 2.32
C VAL A 29 4.24 -6.97 2.13
N LEU A 30 5.29 -6.15 2.16
CA LEU A 30 6.69 -6.56 2.04
C LEU A 30 7.39 -6.40 3.38
N GLU A 31 7.52 -7.48 4.14
CA GLU A 31 8.19 -7.43 5.45
C GLU A 31 9.71 -7.46 5.26
N PRO A 32 10.48 -6.49 5.81
CA PRO A 32 11.93 -6.47 5.69
C PRO A 32 12.55 -7.72 6.33
N THR A 33 13.64 -8.20 5.73
CA THR A 33 14.42 -9.32 6.27
C THR A 33 15.82 -8.84 6.68
N THR A 34 16.61 -9.74 7.25
CA THR A 34 18.03 -9.47 7.55
C THR A 34 18.90 -9.42 6.29
N VAL A 35 18.36 -9.83 5.13
CA VAL A 35 19.07 -9.81 3.85
C VAL A 35 18.71 -8.53 3.10
N GLN A 36 19.74 -7.76 2.71
CA GLN A 36 19.55 -6.49 2.02
C GLN A 36 18.69 -6.65 0.77
N ASN A 37 17.74 -5.72 0.59
CA ASN A 37 16.78 -5.65 -0.52
C ASN A 37 15.88 -6.88 -0.68
N ARG A 38 15.88 -7.82 0.28
CA ARG A 38 15.04 -9.00 0.27
C ARG A 38 13.93 -8.87 1.31
N TYR A 39 12.72 -9.14 0.86
CA TYR A 39 11.50 -8.96 1.65
C TYR A 39 10.68 -10.24 1.64
N ARG A 40 10.01 -10.52 2.75
CA ARG A 40 9.01 -11.58 2.81
C ARG A 40 7.70 -11.05 2.22
N LEU A 41 7.17 -11.75 1.23
CA LEU A 41 5.86 -11.46 0.67
C LEU A 41 4.78 -12.02 1.59
N LYS A 42 4.15 -11.16 2.38
CA LYS A 42 3.03 -11.55 3.22
C LYS A 42 1.72 -11.15 2.57
N LYS A 43 0.87 -12.15 2.34
CA LYS A 43 -0.44 -12.00 1.71
C LYS A 43 -1.50 -12.05 2.81
N PHE A 44 -2.49 -11.18 2.73
CA PHE A 44 -3.67 -11.27 3.57
C PHE A 44 -4.79 -11.97 2.83
N PRO A 45 -5.84 -12.45 3.53
CA PRO A 45 -7.01 -13.03 2.87
C PRO A 45 -7.66 -11.98 1.95
N THR A 46 -7.39 -12.08 0.65
CA THR A 46 -7.98 -11.19 -0.37
C THR A 46 -9.15 -11.88 -1.05
N ARG A 47 -10.08 -11.07 -1.57
CA ARG A 47 -11.18 -11.53 -2.45
C ARG A 47 -10.80 -11.48 -3.92
N SER A 48 -9.62 -10.98 -4.27
CA SER A 48 -9.19 -10.89 -5.67
C SER A 48 -8.97 -12.28 -6.27
N GLN A 49 -9.95 -12.71 -7.07
CA GLN A 49 -9.94 -13.99 -7.79
C GLN A 49 -9.14 -13.95 -9.11
N PHE A 50 -8.64 -12.77 -9.49
CA PHE A 50 -8.02 -12.54 -10.81
C PHE A 50 -6.50 -12.33 -10.74
N VAL A 51 -5.92 -12.13 -9.55
CA VAL A 51 -4.48 -11.89 -9.38
C VAL A 51 -3.78 -13.18 -8.94
N VAL A 52 -2.91 -13.70 -9.80
CA VAL A 52 -2.02 -14.80 -9.47
C VAL A 52 -0.75 -14.22 -8.86
N TYR A 53 -0.62 -14.37 -7.55
CA TYR A 53 0.58 -13.97 -6.84
C TYR A 53 1.75 -14.93 -7.10
N PRO A 54 3.00 -14.44 -7.06
CA PRO A 54 4.17 -15.31 -7.03
C PRO A 54 4.05 -16.37 -5.93
N THR A 55 4.51 -17.58 -6.23
CA THR A 55 4.61 -18.66 -5.24
C THR A 55 5.77 -18.46 -4.29
N ASP A 56 6.74 -17.63 -4.67
CA ASP A 56 7.89 -17.32 -3.84
C ASP A 56 7.47 -16.61 -2.55
N GLU A 57 8.02 -17.09 -1.43
CA GLU A 57 7.83 -16.47 -0.12
C GLU A 57 8.64 -15.18 0.01
N PHE A 58 9.71 -15.05 -0.77
CA PHE A 58 10.61 -13.91 -0.72
C PHE A 58 10.76 -13.26 -2.07
N ILE A 59 10.80 -11.93 -2.08
CA ILE A 59 11.10 -11.12 -3.25
C ILE A 59 12.32 -10.27 -3.00
N THR A 60 13.13 -10.08 -4.04
CA THR A 60 14.29 -9.21 -4.02
C THR A 60 14.00 -8.01 -4.90
N LEU A 61 14.08 -6.81 -4.33
CA LEU A 61 13.99 -5.59 -5.10
C LEU A 61 15.33 -5.32 -5.79
N THR A 62 15.26 -4.99 -7.07
CA THR A 62 16.41 -4.62 -7.89
C THR A 62 16.16 -3.26 -8.52
N SER A 63 17.23 -2.50 -8.74
CA SER A 63 17.18 -1.30 -9.59
C SER A 63 17.80 -1.64 -10.93
N ASN A 64 17.09 -1.32 -12.01
CA ASN A 64 17.60 -1.49 -13.37
C ASN A 64 18.52 -0.32 -13.79
N ASP A 65 18.52 0.78 -13.02
CA ASP A 65 19.35 1.95 -13.27
C ASP A 65 20.22 2.24 -12.03
N PRO A 66 21.56 2.13 -12.13
CA PRO A 66 22.44 2.30 -10.98
C PRO A 66 22.44 3.72 -10.38
N ARG A 67 21.85 4.71 -11.07
CA ARG A 67 21.69 6.07 -10.54
C ARG A 67 20.65 6.15 -9.43
N PHE A 68 19.70 5.21 -9.40
CA PHE A 68 18.60 5.18 -8.44
C PHE A 68 18.69 3.95 -7.57
N GLY A 69 18.62 4.15 -6.25
CA GLY A 69 18.51 3.06 -5.30
C GLY A 69 17.15 2.36 -5.39
N VAL A 70 17.03 1.20 -4.74
CA VAL A 70 15.72 0.60 -4.49
C VAL A 70 15.01 1.36 -3.36
N ALA A 71 13.71 1.10 -3.20
CA ALA A 71 12.93 1.64 -2.10
C ALA A 71 13.59 1.36 -0.74
N ASN A 72 13.61 2.39 0.11
CA ASN A 72 14.18 2.34 1.44
C ASN A 72 13.39 1.34 2.31
N PRO A 73 14.07 0.38 2.96
CA PRO A 73 13.41 -0.67 3.74
C PRO A 73 12.56 -0.12 4.90
N GLU A 74 12.86 1.06 5.43
CA GLU A 74 12.09 1.66 6.53
C GLU A 74 10.67 2.06 6.10
N PHE A 75 10.49 2.56 4.87
CA PHE A 75 9.15 2.88 4.36
C PHE A 75 8.34 1.62 4.08
N LEU A 76 8.98 0.57 3.58
CA LEU A 76 8.34 -0.75 3.41
C LEU A 76 7.98 -1.38 4.76
N ALA A 77 8.84 -1.23 5.77
CA ALA A 77 8.56 -1.68 7.13
C ALA A 77 7.35 -0.97 7.74
N LEU A 78 7.26 0.35 7.53
CA LEU A 78 6.12 1.15 7.95
C LEU A 78 4.82 0.69 7.26
N HIS A 79 4.85 0.53 5.94
CA HIS A 79 3.72 0.01 5.16
C HIS A 79 3.29 -1.38 5.68
N ALA A 80 4.24 -2.30 5.87
CA ALA A 80 3.95 -3.63 6.40
C ALA A 80 3.35 -3.60 7.81
N THR A 81 3.84 -2.71 8.67
CA THR A 81 3.32 -2.51 10.02
C THR A 81 1.86 -2.04 9.98
N ILE A 82 1.55 -1.06 9.12
CA ILE A 82 0.18 -0.56 8.93
C ILE A 82 -0.72 -1.69 8.45
N GLY A 83 -0.35 -2.40 7.37
CA GLY A 83 -1.14 -3.50 6.83
C GLY A 83 -1.40 -4.59 7.87
N ASN A 84 -0.39 -4.95 8.65
CA ASN A 84 -0.51 -5.91 9.74
C ASN A 84 -1.53 -5.47 10.81
N ILE A 85 -1.51 -4.20 11.22
CA ILE A 85 -2.46 -3.65 12.19
C ILE A 85 -3.88 -3.64 11.63
N LEU A 86 -4.05 -3.23 10.36
CA LEU A 86 -5.37 -3.16 9.73
C LEU A 86 -6.03 -4.53 9.63
N HIS A 87 -5.28 -5.55 9.25
CA HIS A 87 -5.80 -6.92 9.16
C HIS A 87 -6.01 -7.55 10.53
N ALA A 88 -5.09 -7.35 11.49
CA ALA A 88 -5.24 -7.85 12.85
C ALA A 88 -6.43 -7.24 13.59
N SER A 89 -6.75 -5.97 13.31
CA SER A 89 -7.90 -5.27 13.91
C SER A 89 -9.23 -5.49 13.17
N GLY A 90 -9.23 -6.16 12.02
CA GLY A 90 -10.41 -6.32 11.16
C GLY A 90 -10.87 -5.03 10.48
N ARG A 91 -10.07 -3.96 10.53
CA ARG A 91 -10.40 -2.63 9.97
C ARG A 91 -9.97 -2.45 8.52
N ALA A 92 -9.30 -3.43 7.90
CA ALA A 92 -8.88 -3.39 6.50
C ALA A 92 -10.03 -2.96 5.55
N LYS A 93 -11.22 -3.56 5.68
CA LYS A 93 -12.41 -3.23 4.87
C LYS A 93 -12.90 -1.78 5.03
N LEU A 94 -12.78 -1.22 6.23
CA LEU A 94 -13.18 0.17 6.49
C LEU A 94 -12.25 1.12 5.75
N ILE A 95 -10.94 0.85 5.78
CA ILE A 95 -9.95 1.68 5.08
C ILE A 95 -10.02 1.47 3.57
N GLU A 96 -10.20 0.25 3.08
CA GLU A 96 -10.44 0.00 1.65
C GLU A 96 -11.65 0.77 1.14
N LYS A 97 -12.74 0.80 1.92
CA LYS A 97 -13.92 1.61 1.59
C LYS A 97 -13.58 3.09 1.58
N LEU A 98 -12.92 3.61 2.62
CA LEU A 98 -12.53 5.02 2.67
C LEU A 98 -11.63 5.38 1.48
N LEU A 99 -10.61 4.58 1.19
CA LEU A 99 -9.69 4.81 0.08
C LEU A 99 -10.42 4.77 -1.26
N GLY A 100 -11.31 3.81 -1.47
CA GLY A 100 -12.19 3.75 -2.64
C GLY A 100 -13.10 4.98 -2.72
N ASP A 101 -13.74 5.39 -1.63
CA ASP A 101 -14.58 6.59 -1.59
C ASP A 101 -13.76 7.87 -1.89
N PHE A 102 -12.46 7.90 -1.59
CA PHE A 102 -11.53 8.99 -1.95
C PHE A 102 -11.05 8.92 -3.40
N GLU A 103 -10.80 7.74 -3.95
CA GLU A 103 -10.35 7.52 -5.33
C GLU A 103 -11.50 7.67 -6.35
N ASP A 104 -12.70 7.21 -5.99
CA ASP A 104 -13.95 7.29 -6.76
C ASP A 104 -14.72 8.60 -6.51
N ALA A 105 -14.28 9.41 -5.54
CA ALA A 105 -14.76 10.78 -5.41
C ALA A 105 -14.35 11.54 -6.68
N ASP A 106 -15.28 11.61 -7.63
CA ASP A 106 -15.41 12.74 -8.55
C ASP A 106 -15.15 14.03 -7.71
N PRO A 107 -14.52 15.10 -8.23
CA PRO A 107 -14.16 16.29 -7.45
C PRO A 107 -15.36 17.04 -6.84
N ILE A 108 -16.56 16.48 -6.99
CA ILE A 108 -17.85 17.04 -6.74
C ILE A 108 -18.62 16.04 -5.88
N LEU A 109 -19.02 16.48 -4.69
CA LEU A 109 -19.98 15.78 -3.84
C LEU A 109 -21.14 15.25 -4.68
N ALA A 110 -21.59 14.04 -4.40
CA ALA A 110 -22.71 13.42 -5.10
C ALA A 110 -23.87 14.42 -5.17
N LYS A 111 -24.40 14.64 -6.38
CA LYS A 111 -25.42 15.67 -6.64
C LYS A 111 -26.70 15.46 -5.82
N ASP A 112 -26.94 14.24 -5.35
CA ASP A 112 -28.07 13.85 -4.51
C ASP A 112 -27.82 14.00 -3.01
N GLY A 113 -26.63 14.49 -2.60
CA GLY A 113 -26.27 14.69 -1.20
C GLY A 113 -25.94 13.41 -0.43
N SER A 114 -25.78 12.28 -1.11
CA SER A 114 -25.46 10.99 -0.48
C SER A 114 -23.99 10.84 -0.04
N THR A 115 -23.11 11.77 -0.41
CA THR A 115 -21.71 11.74 0.01
C THR A 115 -21.60 11.89 1.53
N ASP A 116 -20.94 10.91 2.16
CA ASP A 116 -20.66 10.92 3.60
C ASP A 116 -19.47 11.83 3.92
N VAL A 117 -19.74 13.14 3.95
CA VAL A 117 -18.74 14.19 4.19
C VAL A 117 -18.10 14.06 5.57
N SER A 118 -18.82 13.51 6.56
CA SER A 118 -18.31 13.35 7.92
C SER A 118 -17.18 12.32 7.97
N ASN A 119 -17.34 11.21 7.24
CA ASN A 119 -16.29 10.20 7.14
C ASN A 119 -15.07 10.69 6.34
N LEU A 120 -15.28 11.42 5.24
CA LEU A 120 -14.20 12.05 4.45
C LEU A 120 -13.35 13.01 5.30
N LEU A 121 -13.97 13.82 6.15
CA LEU A 121 -13.26 14.80 6.99
C LEU A 121 -12.66 14.19 8.27
N SER A 122 -13.02 12.96 8.65
CA SER A 122 -12.51 12.32 9.87
C SER A 122 -11.04 11.85 9.76
N VAL A 123 -10.48 11.87 8.55
CA VAL A 123 -9.12 11.41 8.23
C VAL A 123 -8.15 12.58 8.01
N SER A 124 -8.59 13.82 8.26
CA SER A 124 -7.82 15.08 8.13
C SER A 124 -7.10 15.49 9.41
#